data_AF-A0A1Z9F1C2-F1
#
_entry.id   AF-A0A1Z9F1C2-F1
#
_cell.length_a   1.000
_cell.length_b   1.000
_cell.length_c   1.000
_cell.angle_alpha   90.00
_cell.angle_beta   90.00
_cell.angle_gamma   90.00
#
_symmetry.space_group_name_H-M   'P 1'
#
loop_
_entity.id
_entity.type
_entity.pdbx_description
1 polymer ?
#
loop_
_entity_poly.entity_id
_entity_poly.type
_entity_poly.pdbx_seq_one_letter_code
_entity_poly.pdbx_strand_id
1 'polypeptide(L)' 'DLEKIFKSNICRWLIISFNSDWLFPTSESRQLVSALNANACNVSFVEIESERGHDSFLLKVPRLYNIIRGFLIGAKYK' A
#
# COMPACT_ATOMS: atom_id res chain seq x y z
N ASP A 1 -11.80 2.48 15.48
CA ASP A 1 -12.37 1.69 14.38
C ASP A 1 -11.93 2.33 13.07
N LEU A 2 -11.13 1.61 12.28
CA LEU A 2 -10.44 2.17 11.10
C LEU A 2 -11.44 2.74 10.09
N GLU A 3 -12.61 2.13 9.94
CA GLU A 3 -13.64 2.61 9.02
C GLU A 3 -14.12 4.03 9.35
N LYS A 4 -14.24 4.37 10.64
CA LYS A 4 -14.68 5.71 11.07
C LYS A 4 -13.63 6.77 10.77
N ILE A 5 -12.35 6.40 10.69
CA ILE A 5 -11.23 7.31 10.42
C ILE A 5 -11.19 7.70 8.94
N PHE A 6 -11.56 6.79 8.03
CA PHE A 6 -11.46 7.02 6.58
C PHE A 6 -12.71 7.61 5.94
N LYS A 7 -13.75 7.95 6.71
CA LYS A 7 -14.93 8.64 6.20
C LYS A 7 -14.55 9.97 5.53
N SER A 8 -15.15 10.24 4.37
CA SER A 8 -14.96 11.47 3.59
C SER A 8 -13.50 11.75 3.16
N ASN A 9 -12.66 10.72 3.06
CA ASN A 9 -11.29 10.87 2.61
C ASN A 9 -11.20 11.06 1.08
N ILE A 10 -10.50 12.11 0.65
CA ILE A 10 -10.30 12.44 -0.77
C ILE A 10 -8.94 11.98 -1.32
N CYS A 11 -8.09 11.38 -0.49
CA CYS A 11 -6.76 10.95 -0.88
C CYS A 11 -6.82 9.68 -1.74
N ARG A 12 -5.81 9.54 -2.60
CA ARG A 12 -5.50 8.26 -3.24
C ARG A 12 -4.46 7.53 -2.41
N TRP A 13 -4.73 6.26 -2.14
CA TRP A 13 -3.93 5.42 -1.28
C TRP A 13 -3.17 4.39 -2.10
N LEU A 14 -1.88 4.24 -1.81
CA LEU A 14 -1.06 3.14 -2.28
C LEU A 14 -0.53 2.41 -1.06
N ILE A 15 -1.01 1.19 -0.83
CA ILE A 15 -0.56 0.31 0.25
C ILE A 15 0.35 -0.74 -0.36
N ILE A 16 1.59 -0.82 0.13
CA ILE A 16 2.59 -1.79 -0.31
C ILE A 16 3.02 -2.60 0.91
N SER A 17 3.04 -3.92 0.79
CA SER A 17 3.63 -4.80 1.79
C SER A 17 4.74 -5.67 1.19
N PHE A 18 5.59 -6.22 2.03
CA PHE A 18 6.57 -7.23 1.63
C PHE A 18 6.22 -8.57 2.28
N ASN A 19 6.20 -9.65 1.51
CA ASN A 19 5.78 -10.98 2.00
C ASN A 19 6.67 -11.54 3.13
N SER A 20 7.93 -11.11 3.21
CA SER A 20 8.88 -11.49 4.27
C SER A 20 8.94 -10.49 5.43
N ASP A 21 8.14 -9.43 5.42
CA ASP A 21 8.09 -8.49 6.54
C ASP A 21 7.37 -9.14 7.73
N TRP A 22 8.14 -9.47 8.76
CA TRP A 22 7.63 -10.03 10.01
C TRP A 22 7.24 -8.94 11.02
N LEU A 23 7.75 -7.72 10.84
CA LEU A 23 7.52 -6.58 11.74
C LEU A 23 6.18 -5.90 11.41
N PHE A 24 5.86 -5.78 10.13
CA PHE A 24 4.58 -5.28 9.62
C PHE A 24 3.98 -6.26 8.60
N PRO A 25 3.39 -7.38 9.07
CA PRO A 25 2.90 -8.43 8.18
C PRO A 25 1.86 -7.94 7.18
N THR A 26 1.81 -8.55 6.00
CA THR A 26 0.83 -8.23 4.96
C THR A 26 -0.62 -8.28 5.46
N SER A 27 -0.94 -9.14 6.43
CA SER A 27 -2.28 -9.21 7.03
C SER A 27 -2.76 -7.87 7.60
N GLU A 28 -1.88 -7.09 8.23
CA GLU A 28 -2.21 -5.77 8.77
C GLU A 28 -2.47 -4.76 7.63
N SER A 29 -1.65 -4.81 6.57
CA SER A 29 -1.89 -4.02 5.35
C SER A 29 -3.24 -4.35 4.71
N ARG A 30 -3.64 -5.63 4.70
CA ARG A 30 -4.96 -6.07 4.19
C ARG A 30 -6.11 -5.54 5.05
N GLN A 31 -5.95 -5.42 6.37
CA GLN A 31 -6.95 -4.80 7.24
C GLN A 31 -7.15 -3.32 6.89
N LEU A 32 -6.06 -2.58 6.66
CA LEU A 32 -6.12 -1.18 6.23
C LEU A 32 -6.83 -1.03 4.88
N VAL A 33 -6.47 -1.88 3.91
CA VAL A 33 -7.11 -1.90 2.58
C VAL A 33 -8.60 -2.23 2.68
N SER A 34 -8.99 -3.17 3.55
CA SER A 34 -10.39 -3.50 3.80
C SER A 34 -11.17 -2.28 4.32
N ALA A 35 -10.61 -1.55 5.29
CA ALA A 35 -11.26 -0.37 5.86
C ALA A 35 -11.38 0.78 4.85
N LEU A 36 -10.36 0.99 4.01
CA LEU A 36 -10.40 1.97 2.92
C LEU A 36 -11.45 1.60 1.86
N ASN A 37 -11.51 0.32 1.46
CA ASN A 37 -12.51 -0.17 0.51
C ASN A 37 -13.94 -0.04 1.04
N ALA A 38 -14.17 -0.34 2.33
CA ALA A 38 -15.47 -0.18 2.98
C ALA A 38 -15.99 1.28 2.94
N ASN A 39 -15.09 2.26 2.83
CA ASN A 39 -15.43 3.69 2.71
C ASN A 39 -15.37 4.22 1.26
N ALA A 40 -15.31 3.32 0.26
CA ALA A 40 -15.17 3.66 -1.15
C ALA A 40 -13.97 4.58 -1.45
N CYS A 41 -12.91 4.52 -0.62
CA CYS A 41 -11.69 5.27 -0.87
C CYS A 41 -10.96 4.71 -2.10
N ASN A 42 -10.25 5.58 -2.81
CA ASN A 42 -9.42 5.16 -3.93
C ASN A 42 -8.13 4.53 -3.41
N VAL A 43 -8.09 3.20 -3.31
CA VAL A 43 -6.95 2.44 -2.78
C VAL A 43 -6.43 1.44 -3.80
N SER A 44 -5.10 1.40 -3.93
CA SER A 44 -4.36 0.34 -4.62
C SER A 44 -3.53 -0.45 -3.61
N PHE A 45 -3.53 -1.76 -3.72
CA PHE A 45 -2.75 -2.65 -2.86
C PHE A 45 -1.87 -3.59 -3.68
N VAL A 46 -0.64 -3.79 -3.23
CA VAL A 46 0.28 -4.76 -3.80
C VAL A 46 1.18 -5.34 -2.72
N GLU A 47 1.28 -6.67 -2.73
CA GLU A 47 2.28 -7.41 -1.98
C GLU A 47 3.49 -7.66 -2.89
N ILE A 48 4.68 -7.28 -2.43
CA ILE A 48 5.94 -7.46 -3.14
C ILE A 48 6.71 -8.61 -2.51
N GLU A 49 7.16 -9.54 -3.35
CA GLU A 49 8.09 -10.57 -2.93
C GLU A 49 9.50 -9.99 -2.75
N SER A 50 10.08 -10.22 -1.57
CA SER A 50 11.44 -9.80 -1.21
C SER A 50 11.98 -10.73 -0.14
N GLU A 51 13.30 -10.91 -0.07
CA GLU A 51 13.97 -11.68 0.99
C GLU A 51 14.49 -10.78 2.13
N ARG A 52 14.27 -9.47 2.03
CA ARG A 52 14.88 -8.46 2.93
C ARG A 52 13.94 -7.97 4.02
N GLY A 53 12.77 -8.58 4.17
CA GLY A 53 11.78 -8.22 5.17
C GLY A 53 11.38 -6.75 5.10
N HIS A 54 11.24 -6.12 6.26
CA HIS A 54 10.85 -4.72 6.38
C HIS A 54 11.76 -3.77 5.59
N ASP A 55 13.08 -3.91 5.70
CA ASP A 55 14.04 -2.97 5.10
C ASP A 55 14.01 -2.97 3.57
N SER A 56 13.24 -3.86 2.93
CA SER A 56 13.03 -3.87 1.48
C SER A 56 12.64 -2.51 0.90
N PHE A 57 11.95 -1.63 1.65
CA PHE A 57 11.61 -0.29 1.15
C PHE A 57 12.81 0.68 1.06
N LEU A 58 13.88 0.42 1.81
CA LEU A 58 15.13 1.19 1.77
C LEU A 58 16.13 0.67 0.74
N LEU A 59 15.87 -0.53 0.21
CA LEU A 59 16.78 -1.23 -0.68
C LEU A 59 16.37 -1.10 -2.14
N LYS A 60 17.30 -1.49 -3.03
CA LYS A 60 17.07 -1.46 -4.46
C LYS A 60 16.15 -2.61 -4.89
N VAL A 61 14.84 -2.42 -4.75
CA VAL A 61 13.79 -3.36 -5.19
C VAL A 61 13.13 -2.80 -6.46
N PRO A 62 13.50 -3.25 -7.68
CA PRO A 62 13.00 -2.65 -8.93
C PRO A 62 11.47 -2.62 -9.03
N ARG A 63 10.81 -3.66 -8.51
CA ARG A 63 9.34 -3.76 -8.49
C ARG A 63 8.70 -2.63 -7.67
N LEU A 64 9.26 -2.30 -6.50
CA LEU A 64 8.81 -1.20 -5.65
C LEU A 64 8.84 0.14 -6.41
N TYR A 65 9.99 0.47 -7.02
CA TYR A 65 10.14 1.73 -7.75
C TYR A 65 9.20 1.84 -8.94
N ASN A 66 8.99 0.74 -9.68
CA ASN A 66 8.06 0.72 -10.81
C ASN A 66 6.62 0.96 -10.38
N ILE A 67 6.20 0.35 -9.28
CA ILE A 67 4.87 0.53 -8.68
C ILE A 67 4.67 1.99 -8.24
N ILE A 68 5.62 2.54 -7.46
CA ILE A 68 5.54 3.93 -6.96
C ILE A 68 5.49 4.90 -8.15
N ARG A 69 6.36 4.71 -9.14
CA ARG A 69 6.37 5.55 -10.35
C ARG A 69 5.02 5.46 -11.08
N GLY A 70 4.50 4.26 -11.30
CA GLY A 70 3.22 4.05 -11.97
C GLY A 70 2.06 4.74 -11.24
N PHE A 71 2.02 4.60 -9.91
CA PHE A 71 1.02 5.25 -9.07
C PHE A 71 1.11 6.78 -9.14
N LEU A 72 2.31 7.37 -9.02
CA LEU A 72 2.49 8.82 -9.10
C LEU A 72 2.15 9.39 -10.48
N ILE A 73 2.52 8.68 -11.55
CA ILE A 73 2.12 9.05 -12.92
C ILE A 73 0.61 9.00 -13.05
N GLY A 74 -0.03 7.90 -12.67
CA GLY A 74 -1.48 7.76 -12.72
C GLY A 74 -2.20 8.79 -11.84
N ALA A 75 -1.59 9.15 -10.72
CA ALA A 75 -2.11 10.18 -9.84
C ALA A 75 -2.06 11.57 -10.48
N LYS A 76 -1.02 11.91 -11.22
CA LYS A 76 -0.91 13.23 -11.85
C LYS A 76 -2.02 13.50 -12.89
N TYR A 77 -2.50 12.47 -13.60
CA TYR A 77 -3.36 12.62 -14.78
C TYR A 77 -4.85 12.27 -14.55
N LYS A 78 -5.25 12.00 -13.30
CA LYS A 78 -6.64 11.85 -12.85
C LYS A 78 -6.92 12.82 -11.72
#